data_AF-A0A3E1ENG6-F1
#
_entry.id   AF-A0A3E1ENG6-F1
#
_cell.length_a   1.000
_cell.length_b   1.000
_cell.length_c   1.000
_cell.angle_alpha   90.00
_cell.angle_beta   90.00
_cell.angle_gamma   90.00
#
_symmetry.space_group_name_H-M   'P 1'
#
loop_
_entity.id
_entity.type
_entity.pdbx_description
1 polymer ?
#
loop_
_entity_poly.entity_id
_entity_poly.type
_entity_poly.pdbx_seq_one_letter_code
_entity_poly.pdbx_strand_id
1 'polypeptide(L)' 'MKTITVSVSDPVYEDFREYARKVDRKASELIKEAIELYREQHMQRRTSLRNRHPASVGGPIQAITGEDCILGEMIDDSRD' A
#
# COMPACT_ATOMS: atom_id res chain seq x y z
N MET A 1 -20.13 8.80 5.95
CA MET A 1 -20.24 8.77 4.47
C MET A 1 -20.21 10.20 3.96
N LYS A 2 -19.41 10.51 2.95
CA LYS A 2 -19.47 11.79 2.23
C LYS A 2 -19.94 11.51 0.81
N THR A 3 -20.90 12.28 0.31
CA THR A 3 -21.33 12.21 -1.09
C THR A 3 -20.30 12.93 -1.95
N ILE A 4 -19.78 12.24 -2.96
CA ILE A 4 -18.88 12.82 -3.95
C ILE A 4 -19.55 12.76 -5.31
N THR A 5 -19.42 13.84 -6.07
CA THR A 5 -19.83 13.88 -7.48
C THR A 5 -18.58 13.71 -8.31
N VAL A 6 -18.53 12.65 -9.13
CA VAL A 6 -17.38 12.34 -9.97
C VAL A 6 -17.83 12.42 -11.42
N SER A 7 -17.16 13.24 -12.21
CA SER A 7 -17.33 13.26 -13.66
C SER A 7 -16.51 12.12 -14.25
N VAL A 8 -17.18 11.20 -14.93
CA VAL A 8 -16.55 10.11 -15.69
C VAL A 8 -16.93 10.28 -17.15
N SER A 9 -16.09 9.77 -18.05
CA SER A 9 -16.43 9.73 -19.46
C SER A 9 -17.64 8.81 -19.70
N ASP A 10 -18.54 9.23 -20.59
CA ASP A 10 -19.76 8.48 -20.97
C ASP A 10 -19.54 6.99 -21.29
N PRO A 11 -18.52 6.56 -22.07
CA PRO A 11 -18.34 5.14 -22.37
C PRO A 11 -18.06 4.29 -21.13
N VAL A 12 -17.27 4.83 -20.20
CA VAL A 12 -16.94 4.13 -18.95
C VAL A 12 -18.20 3.99 -18.08
N TYR A 13 -19.04 5.02 -18.02
CA TYR A 13 -20.29 4.93 -17.26
C TYR A 13 -21.21 3.83 -17.79
N GLU A 14 -21.34 3.71 -19.11
CA GLU A 14 -22.22 2.71 -19.72
C GLU A 14 -21.69 1.28 -19.48
N ASP A 15 -20.37 1.06 -19.57
CA ASP A 15 -19.76 -0.23 -19.23
C ASP A 15 -20.07 -0.66 -17.79
N PHE A 16 -19.91 0.27 -16.84
CA PHE A 16 -20.23 0.01 -15.42
C PHE A 16 -21.72 -0.23 -15.22
N ARG A 17 -22.58 0.45 -15.98
CA ARG A 17 -24.04 0.29 -15.90
C ARG A 17 -24.50 -1.04 -16.46
N GLU A 18 -23.96 -1.47 -17.60
CA GLU A 18 -24.23 -2.79 -18.17
C GLU A 18 -23.75 -3.91 -17.26
N TYR A 19 -22.55 -3.76 -16.71
CA TYR A 19 -22.01 -4.73 -15.76
C TYR A 19 -22.85 -4.79 -14.49
N ALA A 20 -23.25 -3.64 -13.93
CA ALA A 20 -24.15 -3.56 -12.78
C ALA A 20 -25.47 -4.30 -13.01
N ARG A 21 -26.07 -4.15 -14.20
CA ARG A 21 -27.29 -4.86 -14.58
C ARG A 21 -27.11 -6.37 -14.66
N LYS A 22 -25.96 -6.85 -15.15
CA LYS A 22 -25.66 -8.30 -15.25
C LYS A 22 -25.49 -8.96 -13.89
N VAL A 23 -24.97 -8.22 -12.90
CA VAL A 23 -24.67 -8.74 -11.56
C VAL A 23 -25.75 -8.34 -10.53
N ASP A 24 -26.86 -7.74 -10.97
CA ASP A 24 -27.96 -7.24 -10.13
C ASP A 24 -27.50 -6.33 -8.97
N ARG A 25 -26.48 -5.49 -9.23
CA ARG A 25 -25.94 -4.52 -8.27
C ARG A 25 -26.19 -3.10 -8.76
N LYS A 26 -26.11 -2.12 -7.86
CA LYS A 26 -26.14 -0.70 -8.25
C LYS A 26 -24.76 -0.27 -8.76
N ALA A 27 -24.72 0.51 -9.84
CA ALA A 27 -23.48 1.08 -10.37
C ALA A 27 -22.71 1.89 -9.30
N SER A 28 -23.42 2.56 -8.37
CA SER A 28 -22.82 3.28 -7.25
C SER A 28 -22.01 2.39 -6.30
N GLU A 29 -22.43 1.14 -6.10
CA GLU A 29 -21.72 0.18 -5.25
C GLU A 29 -20.43 -0.30 -5.93
N LEU A 30 -20.47 -0.51 -7.25
CA LEU A 30 -19.28 -0.86 -8.03
C LEU A 30 -18.26 0.28 -8.03
N ILE A 31 -18.72 1.53 -8.16
CA ILE A 31 -17.84 2.71 -8.11
C ILE A 31 -17.21 2.84 -6.72
N LYS A 32 -17.99 2.60 -5.66
CA LYS A 32 -17.47 2.61 -4.28
C LYS A 32 -16.41 1.52 -4.06
N GLU A 33 -16.65 0.32 -4.58
CA GLU A 33 -15.70 -0.79 -4.54
C GLU A 33 -14.41 -0.47 -5.31
N ALA A 34 -14.53 0.11 -6.50
CA ALA A 34 -13.39 0.54 -7.30
C ALA A 34 -12.54 1.61 -6.59
N ILE A 35 -13.18 2.56 -5.90
CA ILE A 35 -12.48 3.58 -5.11
C ILE A 35 -11.70 2.94 -3.95
N GLU A 36 -12.30 1.98 -3.24
CA GLU A 36 -11.60 1.31 -2.12
C GLU A 36 -10.45 0.43 -2.64
N LEU A 37 -10.65 -0.30 -3.74
CA LEU A 37 -9.59 -1.06 -4.41
C LEU A 37 -8.42 -0.17 -4.80
N TYR A 38 -8.69 1.00 -5.40
CA TYR A 38 -7.65 1.95 -5.77
C TYR A 38 -6.89 2.44 -4.53
N ARG A 39 -7.60 2.72 -3.43
CA ARG A 39 -6.98 3.11 -2.16
C ARG A 39 -6.09 1.99 -1.61
N GLU A 40 -6.56 0.75 -1.58
CA GLU A 40 -5.77 -0.39 -1.08
C GLU A 40 -4.52 -0.66 -1.92
N GLN A 41 -4.63 -0.53 -3.24
CA GLN A 41 -3.53 -0.85 -4.16
C GLN A 41 -2.50 0.27 -4.25
N HIS A 42 -2.94 1.54 -4.28
CA HIS A 42 -2.06 2.66 -4.62
C HIS A 42 -1.81 3.62 -3.45
N MET A 43 -2.73 3.75 -2.50
CA MET A 43 -2.59 4.69 -1.39
C MET A 43 -2.09 4.02 -0.10
N GLN A 44 -2.55 2.80 0.19
CA GLN A 44 -1.96 2.00 1.25
C GLN A 44 -0.62 1.45 0.76
N ARG A 45 0.48 2.06 1.23
CA ARG A 45 1.82 1.47 1.06
C ARG A 45 1.88 0.12 1.76
N ARG A 46 1.49 -0.95 1.07
CA ARG A 46 1.85 -2.32 1.42
C ARG A 46 3.31 -2.57 1.04
N THR A 47 4.24 -1.79 1.58
CA THR A 47 5.65 -2.16 1.52
C THR A 47 5.87 -3.28 2.53
N SER A 48 5.51 -4.50 2.13
CA SER A 48 5.99 -5.70 2.81
C SER A 48 7.51 -5.67 2.80
N LEU A 49 8.14 -5.85 3.96
CA LEU A 49 9.60 -5.96 4.05
C LEU A 49 10.16 -7.08 3.16
N ARG A 50 9.33 -8.09 2.82
CA ARG A 50 9.71 -9.19 1.93
C ARG A 50 9.95 -8.77 0.47
N ASN A 51 9.26 -7.73 -0.01
CA ASN A 51 9.28 -7.32 -1.42
C ASN A 51 9.94 -5.95 -1.62
N ARG A 52 10.56 -5.41 -0.57
CA ARG A 52 11.25 -4.12 -0.63
C ARG A 52 12.63 -4.33 -1.26
N HIS A 53 12.95 -3.55 -2.28
CA HIS A 53 14.33 -3.49 -2.77
C HIS A 53 15.23 -3.01 -1.62
N PRO A 54 16.34 -3.70 -1.29
CA PRO A 54 17.21 -3.28 -0.21
C PRO A 54 17.68 -1.85 -0.46
N ALA A 55 17.35 -0.94 0.45
CA ALA A 55 17.95 0.37 0.46
C ALA A 55 19.35 0.22 1.06
N SER A 56 20.40 0.50 0.28
CA SER A 56 21.74 0.59 0.84
C SER A 56 21.83 1.82 1.72
N VAL A 57 22.23 1.62 2.97
CA VAL A 57 22.56 2.71 3.91
C VAL A 57 24.05 3.08 3.84
N GLY A 58 24.79 2.52 2.87
CA GLY A 58 26.25 2.62 2.80
C GLY A 58 26.95 1.50 3.55
N GLY A 59 28.27 1.65 3.71
CA GLY A 59 29.08 0.75 4.52
C GLY A 59 28.95 1.03 6.02
N PRO A 60 29.49 0.15 6.88
CA PRO A 60 29.43 0.36 8.32
C PRO A 60 30.27 1.57 8.73
N ILE A 61 29.83 2.31 9.76
CA ILE A 61 30.54 3.48 10.30
C ILE A 61 31.86 3.03 10.96
N GLN A 62 31.89 1.82 11.49
CA GLN A 62 33.07 1.19 12.12
C GLN A 62 33.22 -0.25 11.63
N ALA A 63 34.45 -0.75 11.52
CA ALA A 63 34.70 -2.13 11.13
C ALA A 63 34.15 -3.09 12.19
N ILE A 64 33.36 -4.06 11.75
CA ILE A 64 32.80 -5.12 12.58
C ILE A 64 33.77 -6.31 12.51
N THR A 65 34.31 -6.74 13.65
CA THR A 65 35.15 -7.93 13.77
C THR A 65 34.34 -9.11 14.31
N GLY A 66 34.91 -10.32 14.24
CA GLY A 66 34.22 -11.55 14.68
C GLY A 66 34.02 -11.65 16.20
N GLU A 67 34.67 -10.77 16.97
CA GLU A 67 34.48 -10.68 18.43
C GLU A 67 33.41 -9.68 18.83
N ASP A 68 32.92 -8.85 17.90
CA ASP A 68 31.86 -7.87 18.14
C ASP A 68 30.50 -8.57 18.23
N CYS A 69 29.78 -8.33 19.32
CA CYS A 69 28.47 -8.91 19.55
C CYS A 69 27.39 -7.88 19.21
N ILE A 70 27.16 -7.64 17.92
CA ILE A 70 26.18 -6.65 17.45
C ILE A 70 24.81 -6.84 18.12
N LEU A 71 24.35 -8.10 18.26
CA LEU A 71 23.06 -8.37 18.86
C LEU A 71 23.03 -8.06 20.36
N GLY A 72 24.13 -8.34 21.07
CA GLY A 72 24.27 -7.97 22.48
C GLY A 72 24.32 -6.47 22.66
N GLU A 73 25.13 -5.78 21.85
CA GLU A 73 25.24 -4.32 21.83
C GLU A 73 23.91 -3.63 21.56
N MET A 74 23.05 -4.18 20.71
CA MET A 74 21.70 -3.63 20.44
C MET A 74 20.71 -3.88 21.59
N ILE A 75 20.89 -4.95 22.36
CA ILE A 75 20.00 -5.31 23.49
C ILE A 75 20.41 -4.55 24.75
N ASP A 76 21.71 -4.37 24.96
CA ASP A 76 22.30 -3.70 26.13
C ASP A 76 22.47 -2.18 25.91
N ASP A 77 22.06 -1.68 24.74
CA ASP A 77 22.13 -0.27 24.36
C ASP A 77 21.20 0.58 25.24
N SER A 78 21.75 1.06 26.35
CA SER A 78 21.08 1.94 27.31
C SER A 78 21.04 3.39 26.81
N ARG A 79 20.58 3.60 25.58
CA ARG A 79 20.29 4.94 25.06
C ARG A 79 18.88 5.35 25.51
N ASP A 80 18.82 5.94 26.70
CA ASP A 80 17.73 6.85 27.15
C ASP A 80 17.92 8.25 26.53
#